data_AF-A0A0U3HGT4-F1
#
_entry.id   AF-A0A0U3HGT4-F1
#
_cell.length_a   1.000
_cell.length_b   1.000
_cell.length_c   1.000
_cell.angle_alpha   90.00
_cell.angle_beta   90.00
_cell.angle_gamma   90.00
#
_symmetry.space_group_name_H-M   'P 1'
#
loop_
_entity.id
_entity.type
_entity.pdbx_description
1 polymer ?
#
loop_
_entity_poly.entity_id
_entity_poly.type
_entity_poly.pdbx_seq_one_letter_code
_entity_poly.pdbx_strand_id
1 'polypeptide(L)' 'MLAHDNTTLRGAVLVDDEDKSTGRTTPMWQHVVFDRSYDQDTPGPRIHDRSAAAPDTIAAAVESRMHQPAAG' A
#
# COMPACT_ATOMS: atom_id res chain seq x y z
N MET A 1 3.72 -14.27 -19.85
CA MET A 1 3.59 -13.72 -18.50
C MET A 1 2.34 -12.85 -18.49
N LEU A 2 1.26 -13.30 -17.86
CA LEU A 2 0.06 -12.48 -17.65
C LEU A 2 0.27 -11.79 -16.30
N ALA A 3 0.81 -10.57 -16.29
CA ALA A 3 0.76 -9.75 -15.09
C ALA A 3 -0.72 -9.45 -14.82
N HIS A 4 -1.22 -9.84 -13.64
CA HIS A 4 -2.60 -9.56 -13.26
C HIS A 4 -2.75 -8.06 -12.97
N ASP A 5 -3.77 -7.44 -13.55
CA ASP A 5 -4.07 -6.03 -13.31
C ASP A 5 -4.70 -5.86 -11.92
N ASN A 6 -3.85 -5.58 -10.93
CA ASN A 6 -4.23 -5.39 -9.53
C ASN A 6 -5.12 -4.15 -9.32
N THR A 7 -5.19 -3.21 -10.29
CA THR A 7 -6.06 -2.02 -10.17
C THR A 7 -7.54 -2.38 -10.11
N THR A 8 -7.91 -3.60 -10.54
CA THR A 8 -9.29 -4.11 -10.49
C THR A 8 -9.71 -4.67 -9.12
N LEU A 9 -8.76 -4.87 -8.20
CA LEU A 9 -9.03 -5.40 -6.86
C LEU A 9 -9.84 -4.39 -6.04
N ARG A 10 -10.74 -4.91 -5.20
CA ARG A 10 -11.52 -4.10 -4.24
C ARG A 10 -10.98 -4.28 -2.84
N GLY A 11 -10.84 -3.17 -2.12
CA GLY A 11 -10.34 -3.13 -0.75
C GLY A 11 -9.92 -1.71 -0.37
N ALA A 12 -9.67 -1.48 0.92
CA ALA A 12 -9.14 -0.20 1.39
C ALA A 12 -7.63 -0.10 1.21
N VAL A 13 -6.91 -1.22 1.33
CA VAL A 13 -5.44 -1.29 1.29
C VAL A 13 -5.00 -2.49 0.48
N LEU A 14 -3.97 -2.31 -0.35
CA LEU A 14 -3.19 -3.39 -0.96
C LEU A 14 -1.76 -3.31 -0.43
N VAL A 15 -1.28 -4.43 0.12
CA VAL A 15 0.12 -4.58 0.53
C VAL A 15 0.84 -5.36 -0.57
N ASP A 16 1.80 -4.72 -1.23
CA ASP A 16 2.50 -5.26 -2.41
C ASP A 16 3.92 -4.71 -2.45
N ASP A 17 4.88 -5.48 -2.94
CA ASP A 17 6.29 -5.07 -3.04
C ASP A 17 6.60 -4.31 -4.35
N GLU A 18 5.69 -4.35 -5.34
CA GLU A 18 5.87 -3.61 -6.59
C GLU A 18 5.87 -2.08 -6.40
N ASP A 19 6.90 -1.40 -6.93
CA ASP A 19 7.09 0.07 -6.86
C ASP A 19 5.88 0.87 -7.40
N LYS A 20 5.19 0.33 -8.41
CA LYS A 20 4.06 0.99 -9.06
C LYS A 20 2.99 -0.01 -9.39
N SER A 21 1.77 0.27 -8.93
CA SER A 21 0.58 -0.40 -9.45
C SER A 21 0.44 -0.09 -10.94
N THR A 22 0.67 -1.08 -11.80
CA THR A 22 0.41 -0.95 -13.24
C THR A 22 -0.96 -1.55 -13.57
N GLY A 23 -1.76 -0.84 -14.37
CA GLY A 23 -3.11 -1.29 -14.67
C GLY A 23 -3.96 -0.32 -15.47
N ARG A 24 -5.16 -0.76 -15.82
CA ARG A 24 -6.08 -0.06 -16.73
C ARG A 24 -7.01 0.91 -16.02
N THR A 25 -7.04 0.89 -14.69
CA THR A 25 -7.97 1.70 -13.89
C THR A 25 -7.26 2.39 -12.74
N THR A 26 -7.88 3.44 -12.21
CA THR A 26 -7.42 4.06 -10.96
C THR A 26 -7.75 3.13 -9.80
N PRO A 27 -6.76 2.66 -9.02
CA PRO A 27 -7.00 1.78 -7.89
C PRO A 27 -7.84 2.49 -6.81
N MET A 28 -8.74 1.74 -6.17
CA MET A 28 -9.56 2.23 -5.05
C MET A 28 -8.91 2.03 -3.68
N TRP A 29 -7.84 1.24 -3.65
CA TRP A 29 -7.06 0.91 -2.45
C TRP A 29 -5.85 1.84 -2.33
N GLN A 30 -5.41 2.06 -1.09
CA GLN A 30 -4.11 2.65 -0.81
C GLN A 30 -3.02 1.58 -0.97
N HIS A 31 -1.95 1.92 -1.68
CA HIS A 31 -0.78 1.06 -1.79
C HIS A 31 0.11 1.21 -0.55
N VAL A 32 0.50 0.09 0.05
CA VAL A 32 1.47 -0.01 1.13
C VAL A 32 2.57 -0.97 0.69
N VAL A 33 3.82 -0.53 0.79
CA VAL A 33 4.97 -1.31 0.32
C VAL A 33 5.37 -2.31 1.39
N PHE A 34 5.47 -3.57 1.01
CA PHE A 34 6.10 -4.55 1.89
C PHE A 34 7.62 -4.45 1.74
N ASP A 35 8.32 -4.22 2.84
CA ASP A 35 9.74 -3.90 2.79
C ASP A 35 10.57 -5.13 2.39
N ARG A 36 11.27 -4.99 1.27
CA ARG A 36 12.20 -5.97 0.74
C ARG A 36 13.49 -5.26 0.40
N SER A 37 14.59 -6.01 0.42
CA SER A 37 15.93 -5.44 0.19
C SER A 37 16.10 -4.80 -1.19
N TYR A 38 15.24 -5.14 -2.16
CA TYR A 38 15.29 -4.63 -3.53
C TYR A 38 14.38 -3.42 -3.77
N ASP A 39 13.44 -3.10 -2.86
CA ASP A 39 12.46 -2.02 -3.05
C ASP A 39 12.74 -0.81 -2.16
N GLN A 40 13.96 -0.62 -1.66
CA GLN A 40 14.26 0.44 -0.68
C GLN A 40 13.98 1.87 -1.20
N ASP A 41 14.02 2.06 -2.51
CA ASP A 41 13.82 3.37 -3.14
C ASP A 41 12.35 3.68 -3.46
N THR A 42 11.43 2.73 -3.27
CA THR A 42 9.99 2.94 -3.55
C THR A 42 9.37 3.96 -2.59
N PRO A 43 8.74 5.04 -3.08
CA PRO A 43 8.07 5.99 -2.20
C PRO A 43 6.76 5.41 -1.64
N GLY A 44 6.51 5.59 -0.35
CA GLY A 44 5.21 5.24 0.25
C GLY A 44 5.28 4.74 1.69
N PRO A 45 4.11 4.49 2.31
CA PRO A 45 4.03 3.82 3.61
C PRO A 45 4.56 2.38 3.50
N ARG A 46 5.33 1.94 4.51
CA ARG A 46 6.04 0.65 4.52
C ARG A 46 5.71 -0.22 5.71
N ILE A 47 5.76 -1.53 5.49
CA ILE A 47 5.68 -2.56 6.53
C ILE A 47 6.94 -3.43 6.46
N HIS A 48 7.71 -3.51 7.55
CA HIS A 48 9.00 -4.21 7.59
C HIS A 48 8.93 -5.67 8.06
N ASP A 49 7.79 -6.08 8.62
CA ASP A 49 7.59 -7.43 9.14
C ASP A 49 6.13 -7.87 8.91
N ARG A 50 5.95 -9.16 8.63
CA ARG A 50 4.64 -9.81 8.54
C ARG A 50 3.85 -9.72 9.84
N SER A 51 4.51 -9.65 11.00
CA SER A 51 3.83 -9.40 12.29
C SER A 51 3.19 -8.01 12.36
N ALA A 52 3.73 -7.03 11.63
CA ALA A 52 3.19 -5.69 11.46
C ALA A 52 2.15 -5.58 10.33
N ALA A 53 1.86 -6.67 9.61
CA ALA A 53 0.69 -6.77 8.73
C ALA A 53 -0.57 -7.23 9.49
N ALA A 54 -0.54 -7.23 10.82
CA ALA A 54 -1.73 -7.42 11.63
C ALA A 54 -2.79 -6.34 11.28
N PRO A 55 -4.09 -6.69 11.26
CA PRO A 55 -5.16 -5.76 10.88
C PRO A 55 -5.11 -4.43 11.62
N ASP A 56 -4.72 -4.45 12.90
CA ASP A 56 -4.64 -3.27 13.77
C ASP A 56 -3.53 -2.29 13.34
N THR A 57 -2.41 -2.80 12.82
CA THR A 57 -1.31 -1.96 12.32
C THR A 57 -1.66 -1.32 10.98
N ILE A 58 -2.36 -2.06 10.12
CA ILE A 58 -2.89 -1.53 8.85
C ILE A 58 -3.95 -0.45 9.13
N ALA A 59 -4.83 -0.69 10.10
CA ALA A 59 -5.82 0.29 10.54
C ALA A 59 -5.16 1.55 11.11
N ALA A 60 -4.14 1.41 11.97
CA ALA A 60 -3.42 2.55 12.54
C ALA A 60 -2.70 3.41 11.49
N ALA A 61 -2.14 2.79 10.45
CA ALA A 61 -1.54 3.50 9.31
C ALA A 61 -2.59 4.29 8.50
N VAL A 62 -3.79 3.71 8.32
CA VAL A 62 -4.92 4.37 7.64
C VAL A 62 -5.49 5.51 8.49
N GLU A 63 -5.64 5.32 9.81
CA GLU A 63 -6.21 6.30 10.75
C GLU A 63 -5.30 7.50 10.99
N SER A 64 -3.96 7.31 11.00
CA SER A 64 -3.00 8.40 11.14
C SER A 64 -3.13 9.46 10.04
N ARG A 65 -3.63 9.10 8.85
CA ARG A 65 -3.93 10.04 7.76
C ARG A 65 -5.22 10.83 7.97
N MET A 66 -6.23 10.22 8.59
CA MET A 66 -7.52 10.91 8.87
C MET A 66 -7.35 12.02 9.92
N HIS A 67 -6.26 12.01 10.70
CA HIS A 67 -5.95 13.01 11.71
C HIS A 67 -4.87 14.03 11.31
N GLN A 68 -4.24 13.90 10.13
CA GLN A 68 -3.39 14.96 9.63
C GLN A 68 -4.26 16.04 8.96
N PRO A 69 -4.22 17.30 9.42
CA PRO A 69 -4.96 18.36 8.75
C PRO A 69 -4.44 18.47 7.31
N ALA A 70 -5.35 18.53 6.35
CA ALA A 70 -5.03 18.90 4.99
C ALA A 70 -4.25 20.21 5.04
N ALA A 71 -2.97 20.17 4.65
CA ALA A 71 -2.17 21.38 4.53
C ALA A 71 -2.90 22.32 3.56
N GLY A 72 -3.34 23.46 4.09
CA GLY A 72 -3.94 24.54 3.32
C GLY A 72 -2.92 25.33 2.54
#